data_AF-A0A2P2P712-F1
#
_entry.id   AF-A0A2P2P712-F1
#
_cell.length_a   1.000
_cell.length_b   1.000
_cell.length_c   1.000
_cell.angle_alpha   90.00
_cell.angle_beta   90.00
_cell.angle_gamma   90.00
#
_symmetry.space_group_name_H-M   'P 1'
#
loop_
_entity.id
_entity.type
_entity.pdbx_description
1 polymer ?
#
loop_
_entity_poly.entity_id
_entity_poly.type
_entity_poly.pdbx_seq_one_letter_code
_entity_poly.pdbx_strand_id
1 'polypeptide(L)'
;MFVRSSFRDPLSHELAFSEEIALLIPQRQAVRSSVPGIQRLRSIHVGTRAVAESRRLMEHNDLSGAYHLLSSARALLMKSSDGSAAEYVRVLEAELAELHRRRQHMVLSQRQRSSQRAEEKPEPLTPTSAWRTAERLAKLAIMRKHMNRVSDLHGFENARF
;
A
#
# COMPACT_ATOMS: atom_id res chain seq x y z
N MET A 1 -13.67 32.09 -25.41
CA MET A 1 -14.53 31.07 -24.76
C MET A 1 -14.98 31.67 -23.44
N PHE A 2 -16.24 31.54 -23.07
CA PHE A 2 -16.78 32.10 -21.82
C PHE A 2 -17.34 30.99 -20.96
N VAL A 3 -17.26 31.14 -19.65
CA VAL A 3 -17.85 30.22 -18.68
C VAL A 3 -18.70 31.00 -17.70
N ARG A 4 -19.89 30.47 -17.44
CA ARG A 4 -20.82 30.95 -16.44
C ARG A 4 -21.10 29.82 -15.45
N SER A 5 -20.92 30.06 -14.16
CA SER A 5 -21.34 29.10 -13.14
C SER A 5 -22.75 29.45 -12.65
N SER A 6 -23.52 28.44 -12.28
CA SER A 6 -24.80 28.62 -11.61
C SER A 6 -24.79 27.76 -10.34
N PHE A 7 -25.16 28.36 -9.22
CA PHE A 7 -25.26 27.68 -7.94
C PHE A 7 -26.70 27.79 -7.43
N ARG A 8 -27.24 26.67 -6.94
CA ARG A 8 -28.54 26.68 -6.28
C ARG A 8 -28.32 26.75 -4.79
N ASP A 9 -28.80 27.81 -4.16
CA ASP A 9 -28.69 27.96 -2.72
C ASP A 9 -29.54 26.89 -2.01
N PRO A 10 -28.95 26.07 -1.12
CA PRO A 10 -29.69 25.06 -0.37
C PRO A 10 -30.77 25.62 0.56
N LEU A 11 -30.64 26.88 1.01
CA LEU A 11 -31.56 27.50 1.95
C LEU A 11 -32.73 28.19 1.27
N SER A 12 -32.48 29.01 0.25
CA SER A 12 -33.53 29.72 -0.51
C SER A 12 -34.08 28.93 -1.70
N HIS A 13 -33.41 27.86 -2.14
CA HIS A 13 -33.70 27.11 -3.37
C HIS A 13 -33.65 27.94 -4.67
N GLU A 14 -33.20 29.19 -4.59
CA GLU A 14 -33.02 30.08 -5.72
C GLU A 14 -31.74 29.76 -6.49
N LEU A 15 -31.78 30.02 -7.79
CA LEU A 15 -30.67 29.79 -8.72
C LEU A 15 -29.89 31.09 -8.88
N ALA A 16 -28.72 31.16 -8.25
CA ALA A 16 -27.79 32.26 -8.42
C ALA A 16 -26.89 31.99 -9.63
N PHE A 17 -26.79 32.97 -10.53
CA PHE A 17 -25.87 32.92 -11.67
C PHE A 17 -24.65 33.79 -11.37
N SER A 18 -23.47 33.26 -11.61
CA SER A 18 -22.24 34.04 -11.60
C SER A 18 -22.13 34.88 -12.88
N GLU A 19 -21.31 35.92 -12.85
CA GLU A 19 -20.98 36.69 -14.05
C GLU A 19 -20.25 35.80 -15.07
N GLU A 20 -20.40 36.16 -16.33
CA GLU A 20 -19.78 35.43 -17.42
C GLU A 20 -18.28 35.77 -17.47
N ILE A 21 -17.42 34.79 -17.16
CA ILE A 21 -15.97 34.98 -17.11
C ILE A 21 -15.37 34.52 -18.44
N ALA A 22 -14.58 35.38 -19.07
CA ALA A 22 -13.81 35.05 -20.25
C ALA A 22 -12.69 34.06 -19.90
N LEU A 23 -12.80 32.82 -20.39
CA LEU A 23 -11.69 31.87 -20.40
C LEU A 23 -10.77 32.19 -21.58
N LEU A 24 -9.71 32.94 -21.29
CA LEU A 24 -8.60 33.12 -22.21
C LEU A 24 -7.79 31.82 -22.26
N ILE A 25 -7.85 31.14 -23.40
CA ILE A 25 -7.02 29.96 -23.66
C ILE A 25 -5.56 30.43 -23.71
N PRO A 26 -4.68 29.93 -22.82
CA PRO A 26 -3.28 30.31 -22.85
C PRO A 26 -2.68 29.99 -24.23
N GLN A 27 -2.01 30.97 -24.84
CA GLN A 27 -1.34 30.75 -26.13
C GLN A 27 -0.31 29.61 -26.03
N ARG A 28 0.02 28.94 -27.14
CA ARG A 28 0.92 27.76 -27.14
C ARG A 28 2.28 28.05 -26.49
N GLN A 29 2.80 29.27 -26.54
CA GLN A 29 4.03 29.65 -25.84
C GLN A 29 3.87 29.76 -24.31
N ALA A 30 2.65 30.00 -23.81
CA ALA A 30 2.35 30.04 -22.37
C ALA A 30 2.49 28.68 -21.69
N VAL A 31 2.51 27.57 -22.44
CA VAL A 31 2.78 26.22 -21.91
C VAL A 31 4.23 26.11 -21.38
N ARG A 32 5.16 26.91 -21.90
CA ARG A 32 6.53 27.03 -21.36
C ARG A 32 6.71 28.23 -20.45
N SER A 33 5.65 29.00 -20.21
CA SER A 33 5.71 30.19 -19.37
C SER A 33 5.78 29.83 -17.89
N SER A 34 6.63 30.55 -17.17
CA SER A 34 6.74 30.50 -15.71
C SER A 34 5.76 31.46 -15.03
N VAL A 35 4.61 31.75 -15.66
CA VAL A 35 3.55 32.54 -15.01
C VAL A 35 3.09 31.78 -13.76
N PRO A 36 3.12 32.40 -12.56
CA PRO A 36 2.83 31.71 -11.30
C PRO A 36 1.48 30.98 -11.27
N GLY A 37 0.45 31.56 -11.91
CA GLY A 37 -0.87 30.92 -12.02
C GLY A 37 -0.86 29.63 -12.87
N ILE A 38 -0.15 29.63 -14.00
CA ILE A 38 -0.03 28.45 -14.87
C ILE A 38 0.82 27.38 -14.18
N GLN A 39 1.90 27.79 -13.50
CA GLN A 39 2.75 26.89 -12.73
C GLN A 39 1.99 26.25 -11.57
N ARG A 40 1.19 27.01 -10.83
CA ARG A 40 0.30 26.49 -9.78
C ARG A 40 -0.70 25.47 -10.33
N LEU A 41 -1.37 25.76 -11.44
CA LEU A 41 -2.30 24.83 -12.08
C LEU A 41 -1.63 23.54 -12.54
N ARG A 42 -0.39 23.63 -13.05
CA ARG A 42 0.42 22.47 -13.40
C ARG A 42 0.75 21.63 -12.18
N SER A 43 1.18 22.26 -11.08
CA SER A 43 1.47 21.59 -9.82
C SER A 43 0.25 20.85 -9.28
N ILE A 44 -0.93 21.48 -9.31
CA ILE A 44 -2.21 20.85 -8.97
C ILE A 44 -2.45 19.63 -9.84
N HIS A 45 -2.38 19.79 -11.16
CA HIS A 45 -2.66 18.71 -12.10
C HIS A 45 -1.73 17.51 -11.89
N VAL A 46 -0.42 17.75 -11.76
CA VAL A 46 0.58 16.71 -11.53
C VAL A 46 0.32 15.99 -10.21
N GLY A 47 0.09 16.74 -9.12
CA GLY A 47 -0.18 16.17 -7.80
C GLY A 47 -1.45 15.32 -7.77
N THR A 48 -2.59 15.89 -8.18
CA THR A 48 -3.88 15.18 -8.18
C THR A 48 -3.87 13.95 -9.07
N ARG A 49 -3.28 14.06 -10.27
CA ARG A 49 -3.19 12.93 -11.21
C ARG A 49 -2.28 11.83 -10.67
N ALA A 50 -1.12 12.17 -10.12
CA ALA A 50 -0.21 11.18 -9.55
C ALA A 50 -0.85 10.39 -8.41
N VAL A 51 -1.63 11.04 -7.54
CA VAL A 51 -2.36 10.38 -6.44
C VAL A 51 -3.47 9.46 -6.97
N ALA A 52 -4.26 9.91 -7.94
CA ALA A 52 -5.34 9.10 -8.50
C ALA A 52 -4.78 7.85 -9.19
N GLU A 53 -3.74 8.02 -10.01
CA GLU A 53 -3.11 6.92 -10.74
C GLU A 53 -2.32 5.97 -9.83
N SER A 54 -1.65 6.48 -8.79
CA SER A 54 -0.96 5.60 -7.82
C SER A 54 -1.94 4.71 -7.08
N ARG A 55 -3.11 5.23 -6.70
CA ARG A 55 -4.20 4.45 -6.08
C ARG A 55 -4.71 3.37 -7.02
N ARG A 56 -4.93 3.72 -8.29
CA ARG A 56 -5.30 2.74 -9.32
C ARG A 56 -4.23 1.64 -9.50
N LEU A 57 -2.94 1.98 -9.45
CA LEU A 57 -1.86 0.99 -9.52
C LEU A 57 -1.82 0.10 -8.27
N MET A 58 -2.07 0.66 -7.08
CA MET A 58 -2.18 -0.11 -5.84
C MET A 58 -3.35 -1.11 -5.88
N GLU A 59 -4.50 -0.76 -6.48
CA GLU A 59 -5.63 -1.67 -6.67
C GLU A 59 -5.26 -2.89 -7.54
N HIS A 60 -4.38 -2.70 -8.52
CA HIS A 60 -3.84 -3.77 -9.36
C HIS A 60 -2.60 -4.47 -8.75
N ASN A 61 -2.27 -4.18 -7.49
CA ASN A 61 -1.10 -4.70 -6.77
C ASN A 61 0.26 -4.31 -7.40
N ASP A 62 0.30 -3.30 -8.28
CA ASP A 62 1.54 -2.73 -8.82
C ASP A 62 2.09 -1.64 -7.89
N LEU A 63 2.64 -2.07 -6.75
CA LEU A 63 3.23 -1.15 -5.78
C LEU A 63 4.51 -0.49 -6.27
N SER A 64 5.25 -1.15 -7.17
CA SER A 64 6.49 -0.60 -7.71
C SER A 64 6.19 0.57 -8.64
N GLY A 65 5.24 0.37 -9.57
CA GLY A 65 4.74 1.43 -10.44
C GLY A 65 4.17 2.60 -9.66
N ALA A 66 3.36 2.33 -8.63
CA ALA A 66 2.81 3.36 -7.75
C ALA A 66 3.91 4.18 -7.05
N TYR A 67 4.96 3.52 -6.55
CA TYR A 67 6.10 4.18 -5.92
C TYR A 67 6.88 5.06 -6.88
N HIS A 68 7.20 4.56 -8.08
CA HIS A 68 7.91 5.32 -9.10
C HIS A 68 7.11 6.53 -9.57
N LEU A 69 5.81 6.39 -9.74
CA LEU A 69 4.92 7.48 -10.12
C LEU A 69 4.89 8.59 -9.06
N LEU A 70 4.67 8.23 -7.79
CA LEU A 70 4.67 9.20 -6.70
C LEU A 70 6.04 9.87 -6.50
N SER A 71 7.12 9.10 -6.61
CA SER A 71 8.50 9.61 -6.46
C SER A 71 8.88 10.57 -7.58
N SER A 72 8.54 10.24 -8.82
CA SER A 72 8.77 11.12 -9.97
C SER A 72 7.94 12.40 -9.89
N ALA A 73 6.66 12.29 -9.51
CA ALA A 73 5.80 13.45 -9.30
C ALA A 73 6.34 14.38 -8.19
N ARG A 74 6.81 13.81 -7.07
CA ARG A 74 7.44 14.57 -5.99
C ARG A 74 8.67 15.32 -6.50
N ALA A 75 9.56 14.66 -7.25
CA ALA A 75 10.74 15.30 -7.81
C ALA A 75 10.41 16.44 -8.79
N LEU A 76 9.35 16.30 -9.59
CA LEU A 76 8.88 17.35 -10.50
C LEU A 76 8.32 18.56 -9.73
N LEU A 77 7.56 18.33 -8.66
CA LEU A 77 7.01 19.40 -7.84
C LEU A 77 8.09 20.13 -7.03
N MET A 78 9.09 19.42 -6.51
CA MET A 78 10.21 20.07 -5.80
C MET A 78 11.06 20.96 -6.71
N LYS A 79 11.16 20.65 -8.00
CA LYS A 79 11.82 21.52 -8.98
C LYS A 79 11.03 22.79 -9.29
N SER A 80 9.71 22.77 -9.06
CA SER A 80 8.85 23.91 -9.28
C SER A 80 8.96 24.83 -8.04
N SER A 81 9.90 25.77 -8.06
CA SER A 81 10.32 26.65 -6.94
C SER A 81 9.24 27.57 -6.35
N ASP A 82 7.97 27.41 -6.74
CA ASP A 82 6.89 28.21 -6.20
C ASP A 82 6.40 27.56 -4.91
N GLY A 83 6.40 28.30 -3.79
CA GLY A 83 5.93 27.80 -2.49
C GLY A 83 4.51 27.19 -2.51
N SER A 84 3.71 27.48 -3.55
CA SER A 84 2.42 26.82 -3.80
C SER A 84 2.52 25.31 -4.07
N ALA A 85 3.68 24.81 -4.53
CA ALA A 85 3.91 23.39 -4.76
C ALA A 85 4.10 22.60 -3.46
N ALA A 86 4.45 23.26 -2.35
CA ALA A 86 4.78 22.61 -1.08
C ALA A 86 3.61 21.81 -0.49
N GLU A 87 2.38 22.31 -0.64
CA GLU A 87 1.18 21.59 -0.19
C GLU A 87 1.02 20.25 -0.91
N TYR A 88 1.22 20.23 -2.23
CA TYR A 88 1.10 19.02 -3.03
C TYR A 88 2.23 18.04 -2.75
N VAL A 89 3.45 18.53 -2.47
CA VAL A 89 4.55 17.66 -2.04
C VAL A 89 4.21 16.94 -0.74
N ARG A 90 3.63 17.63 0.25
CA ARG A 90 3.20 17.01 1.52
C ARG A 90 2.16 15.91 1.29
N VAL A 91 1.21 16.13 0.38
CA VAL A 91 0.22 15.10 0.02
C VAL A 91 0.88 13.88 -0.60
N LEU A 92 1.83 14.06 -1.53
CA LEU A 92 2.56 12.94 -2.13
C LEU A 92 3.41 12.17 -1.11
N GLU A 93 4.00 12.86 -0.13
CA GLU A 93 4.76 12.23 0.96
C GLU A 93 3.85 11.38 1.85
N ALA A 94 2.64 11.84 2.14
CA ALA A 94 1.65 11.06 2.87
C ALA A 94 1.24 9.78 2.11
N GLU A 95 1.04 9.88 0.79
CA GLU A 95 0.74 8.72 -0.07
C GLU A 95 1.90 7.73 -0.17
N LEU A 96 3.16 8.21 -0.26
CA LEU A 96 4.34 7.35 -0.20
C LEU A 96 4.45 6.61 1.14
N ALA A 97 4.16 7.29 2.26
CA ALA A 97 4.15 6.68 3.57
C ALA A 97 3.06 5.59 3.69
N GLU A 98 1.88 5.83 3.11
CA GLU A 98 0.80 4.85 3.06
C GLU A 98 1.19 3.62 2.23
N LEU A 99 1.82 3.82 1.07
CA LEU A 99 2.34 2.73 0.25
C LEU A 99 3.36 1.88 1.03
N HIS A 100 4.28 2.52 1.74
CA HIS A 100 5.25 1.83 2.59
C HIS A 100 4.58 0.99 3.69
N ARG A 101 3.57 1.54 4.37
CA ARG A 101 2.78 0.78 5.36
C ARG A 101 2.13 -0.45 4.74
N ARG A 102 1.46 -0.29 3.59
CA ARG A 102 0.80 -1.42 2.90
C ARG A 102 1.80 -2.51 2.51
N ARG A 103 2.98 -2.12 2.00
CA ARG A 103 4.05 -3.08 1.68
C ARG A 103 4.53 -3.83 2.92
N GLN A 104 4.73 -3.13 4.03
CA GLN A 104 5.13 -3.75 5.31
C GLN A 104 4.05 -4.73 5.81
N HIS A 105 2.77 -4.33 5.76
CA HIS A 105 1.67 -5.20 6.15
C HIS A 105 1.64 -6.48 5.30
N MET A 106 1.82 -6.41 3.98
CA MET A 106 1.88 -7.60 3.15
C MET A 106 3.04 -8.53 3.51
N VAL A 107 4.24 -7.98 3.76
CA VAL A 107 5.41 -8.78 4.17
C VAL A 107 5.16 -9.46 5.52
N LEU A 108 4.57 -8.75 6.48
CA LEU A 108 4.23 -9.30 7.80
C LEU A 108 3.14 -10.38 7.70
N SER A 109 2.08 -10.15 6.93
CA SER A 109 1.02 -11.15 6.71
C SER A 109 1.54 -12.39 5.97
N GLN A 110 2.44 -12.22 4.99
CA GLN A 110 3.09 -13.33 4.32
C GLN A 110 4.01 -14.10 5.28
N ARG A 111 4.73 -13.39 6.16
CA ARG A 111 5.60 -14.00 7.17
C ARG A 111 4.81 -14.72 8.25
N GLN A 112 3.61 -14.27 8.62
CA GLN A 112 2.73 -15.01 9.52
C GLN A 112 2.17 -16.28 8.85
N ARG A 113 1.77 -16.20 7.59
CA ARG A 113 1.35 -17.39 6.82
C ARG A 113 2.48 -18.40 6.62
N SER A 114 3.71 -17.92 6.39
CA SER A 114 4.88 -18.81 6.31
C SER A 114 5.32 -19.30 7.68
N SER A 115 5.22 -18.50 8.75
CA SER A 115 5.54 -18.91 10.13
C SER A 115 4.52 -19.89 10.72
N GLN A 116 3.26 -19.90 10.27
CA GLN A 116 2.31 -20.97 10.59
C GLN A 116 2.64 -22.29 9.87
N ARG A 117 3.37 -22.23 8.75
CA ARG A 117 3.98 -23.41 8.08
C ARG A 117 5.41 -23.71 8.56
N ALA A 118 6.04 -22.77 9.24
CA ALA A 118 7.40 -22.81 9.75
C ALA A 118 7.40 -22.47 11.24
N GLU A 119 6.56 -23.15 12.02
CA GLU A 119 6.76 -23.31 13.47
C GLU A 119 7.96 -24.26 13.72
N GLU A 120 9.04 -24.03 12.98
CA GLU A 120 10.39 -24.51 13.17
C GLU A 120 11.26 -23.27 12.92
N LYS A 121 11.14 -22.27 13.81
CA LYS A 121 12.07 -21.14 13.81
C LYS A 121 13.43 -21.69 14.28
N PRO A 122 14.52 -21.56 13.51
CA PRO A 122 15.85 -21.90 14.00
C PRO A 122 16.23 -20.89 15.08
N GLU A 123 16.20 -21.31 16.34
CA GLU A 123 16.91 -20.63 17.43
C GLU A 123 18.40 -20.51 17.01
N PRO A 124 19.06 -19.37 17.28
CA PRO A 124 20.49 -19.24 16.99
C PRO A 124 21.24 -20.36 17.71
N LEU A 125 22.03 -21.14 16.95
CA LEU A 125 22.80 -22.31 17.37
C LEU A 125 23.87 -21.95 18.41
N THR A 126 23.44 -21.53 19.59
CA THR A 126 24.24 -21.46 20.79
C THR A 126 24.25 -22.87 21.41
N PRO A 127 25.37 -23.36 21.96
CA PRO A 127 25.47 -24.73 22.47
C PRO A 127 24.38 -25.08 23.50
N THR A 128 23.85 -24.09 24.22
CA THR A 128 22.74 -24.26 25.19
C THR A 128 21.35 -24.41 24.53
N SER A 129 21.14 -23.86 23.33
CA SER A 129 19.85 -23.92 22.62
C SER A 129 19.60 -25.26 21.93
N ALA A 130 20.65 -25.88 21.37
CA ALA A 130 20.55 -27.17 20.67
C ALA A 130 20.10 -28.31 21.60
N TRP A 131 20.50 -28.28 22.87
CA TRP A 131 20.06 -29.27 23.85
C TRP A 131 18.58 -29.09 24.22
N ARG A 132 18.11 -27.84 24.34
CA ARG A 132 16.68 -27.55 24.61
C ARG A 132 15.78 -27.90 23.43
N THR A 133 16.23 -27.71 22.19
CA THR A 133 15.48 -28.14 21.00
C THR A 133 15.42 -29.66 20.91
N ALA A 134 16.52 -30.36 21.18
CA ALA A 134 16.55 -31.82 21.26
C ALA A 134 15.60 -32.37 22.35
N GLU A 135 15.55 -31.73 23.52
CA GLU A 135 14.64 -32.10 24.61
C GLU A 135 13.15 -31.93 24.22
N ARG A 136 12.81 -30.81 23.57
CA ARG A 136 11.46 -30.58 23.04
C ARG A 136 11.07 -31.61 21.98
N LEU A 137 11.98 -31.92 21.05
CA LEU A 137 11.75 -32.94 20.02
C LEU A 137 11.59 -34.33 20.64
N ALA A 138 12.39 -34.70 21.63
CA ALA A 138 12.24 -35.96 22.36
C ALA A 138 10.87 -36.05 23.05
N LYS A 139 10.41 -34.97 23.67
CA LYS A 139 9.09 -34.90 24.30
C LYS A 139 7.96 -35.09 23.29
N LEU A 140 8.04 -34.43 22.14
CA LEU A 140 7.06 -34.58 21.06
C LEU A 140 7.06 -35.99 20.47
N ALA A 141 8.23 -36.59 20.28
CA ALA A 141 8.38 -37.96 19.80
C ALA A 141 7.75 -38.98 20.76
N ILE A 142 7.95 -38.81 22.07
CA ILE A 142 7.30 -39.63 23.11
C ILE A 142 5.78 -39.45 23.06
N MET A 143 5.28 -38.21 23.05
CA MET A 143 3.84 -37.95 22.96
C MET A 143 3.22 -38.58 21.70
N ARG A 144 3.87 -38.46 20.54
CA ARG A 144 3.39 -39.07 19.28
C ARG A 144 3.46 -40.60 19.31
N LYS A 145 4.48 -41.18 19.91
CA LYS A 145 4.56 -42.64 20.16
C LYS A 145 3.42 -43.12 21.05
N HIS A 146 3.05 -42.36 22.06
CA HIS A 146 1.94 -42.71 22.96
C HIS A 146 0.56 -42.55 22.29
N MET A 147 0.38 -41.56 21.42
CA MET A 147 -0.88 -41.38 20.67
C MET A 147 -1.08 -42.41 19.54
N ASN A 148 0.00 -42.95 18.97
CA ASN A 148 -0.07 -44.01 17.97
C ASN A 148 -0.14 -45.43 18.58
N ARG A 149 -0.37 -45.55 19.90
CA ARG A 149 -0.36 -46.84 20.63
C ARG A 149 -1.75 -47.42 20.89
N VAL A 150 -2.77 -46.97 20.17
CA VAL A 150 -4.09 -47.61 20.09
C VAL A 150 -4.17 -48.19 18.67
N SER A 151 -4.29 -49.48 18.41
CA SER A 151 -4.70 -50.64 19.21
C SER A 151 -4.08 -51.85 18.53
N ASP A 152 -3.34 -52.68 19.26
CA ASP A 152 -3.07 -54.05 18.84
C ASP A 152 -4.42 -54.79 18.88
N LEU A 153 -5.18 -54.64 17.80
CA LEU A 153 -6.47 -55.28 17.59
C LEU A 153 -6.19 -56.75 17.28
N HIS A 154 -6.70 -57.62 18.13
CA HIS A 154 -7.41 -58.83 17.68
C HIS A 154 -6.72 -59.62 16.55
N GLY A 155 -5.59 -60.26 16.84
CA GLY A 155 -4.83 -61.02 15.86
C GLY A 155 -4.45 -62.47 16.23
N PHE A 156 -5.01 -63.07 17.28
CA PHE A 156 -4.55 -64.39 17.77
C PHE A 156 -5.62 -65.45 18.05
N GLU A 157 -6.81 -65.39 17.43
CA GLU A 157 -7.85 -66.41 17.71
C GLU A 157 -8.20 -67.37 16.55
N ASN A 158 -7.53 -67.33 15.40
CA ASN A 158 -7.82 -68.27 14.30
C ASN A 158 -6.58 -69.01 13.76
N ALA A 159 -5.81 -69.64 14.65
CA ALA A 159 -4.89 -70.71 14.28
C ALA A 159 -5.24 -71.98 15.08
N ARG A 160 -6.33 -72.65 14.68
CA ARG A 160 -6.56 -74.06 15.06
C ARG A 160 -6.06 -74.94 13.92
N PHE A 161 -5.19 -75.87 14.28
CA PHE A 161 -4.74 -77.01 13.49
C PHE A 161 -5.90 -77.96 13.19
#